data_AF-A0A1A8JLW0-F1
#
_entry.id   AF-A0A1A8JLW0-F1
#
_cell.length_a   1.000
_cell.length_b   1.000
_cell.length_c   1.000
_cell.angle_alpha   90.00
_cell.angle_beta   90.00
_cell.angle_gamma   90.00
#
_symmetry.space_group_name_H-M   'P 1'
#
loop_
_entity.id
_entity.type
_entity.pdbx_description
1 polymer ?
#
loop_
_entity_poly.entity_id
_entity_poly.type
_entity_poly.pdbx_seq_one_letter_code
_entity_poly.pdbx_strand_id
1 'polypeptide(L)'
;YCSMVLHTRCAQSLVVMILSEGRRRREMIARNASNTVAAAVQFQLSRLPQVTRSCWMRVRSKDWWERVVMKEFSDPEWKESFRMTRSSFHKLC
;
A
#
# COMPACT_ATOMS: atom_id res chain seq x y z
N TYR A 1 34.06 19.30 49.39
CA TYR A 1 33.37 18.05 48.99
C TYR A 1 32.13 18.27 48.14
N CYS A 2 31.14 19.07 48.57
CA CYS A 2 29.90 19.31 47.80
C CYS A 2 30.14 19.91 46.39
N SER A 3 31.02 20.92 46.28
CA SER A 3 31.38 21.55 45.00
C SER A 3 32.05 20.58 44.02
N MET A 4 33.01 19.76 44.48
CA MET A 4 33.68 18.76 43.62
C MET A 4 32.71 17.72 43.05
N VAL A 5 31.74 17.26 43.86
CA VAL A 5 30.72 16.30 43.40
C VAL A 5 29.82 16.93 42.33
N LEU A 6 29.44 18.21 42.48
CA LEU A 6 28.65 18.93 41.49
C LEU A 6 29.40 19.08 40.16
N HIS A 7 30.68 19.46 40.21
CA HIS A 7 31.53 19.57 39.02
C HIS A 7 31.67 18.24 38.27
N THR A 8 31.86 17.13 38.99
CA THR A 8 31.93 15.79 38.38
C THR A 8 30.62 15.40 37.70
N ARG A 9 29.46 15.70 38.31
CA ARG A 9 28.15 15.41 37.71
C ARG A 9 27.87 16.27 36.47
N CYS A 10 28.25 17.55 36.49
CA CYS A 10 28.17 18.42 35.32
C CYS A 10 29.07 17.90 34.18
N ALA A 11 30.31 17.52 34.47
CA ALA A 11 31.22 16.96 33.49
C ALA A 11 30.70 15.65 32.88
N GLN A 12 30.15 14.75 33.70
CA GLN A 12 29.52 13.50 33.23
C GLN A 12 28.31 13.77 32.33
N SER A 13 27.46 14.75 32.68
CA SER A 13 26.30 15.13 31.87
C SER A 13 26.72 15.68 30.51
N LEU A 14 27.75 16.53 30.44
CA LEU A 14 28.31 17.04 29.20
C LEU A 14 28.87 15.93 28.30
N VAL A 15 29.60 14.96 28.88
CA VAL A 15 30.12 13.81 28.15
C VAL A 15 28.99 12.95 27.57
N VAL A 16 27.94 12.67 28.36
CA VAL A 16 26.75 11.94 27.89
C VAL A 16 26.05 12.68 26.75
N MET A 17 25.92 14.02 26.84
CA MET A 17 25.34 14.82 25.77
C MET A 17 26.17 14.78 24.47
N ILE A 18 27.49 14.84 24.57
CA ILE A 18 28.39 14.76 23.40
C ILE A 18 28.29 13.38 22.73
N LEU A 19 28.30 12.31 23.53
CA LEU A 19 28.17 10.93 23.02
C LEU A 19 26.77 10.65 22.45
N SER A 20 25.71 11.17 23.09
CA SER A 20 24.33 11.01 22.64
C SER A 20 24.06 11.79 21.35
N GLU A 21 24.65 12.98 21.19
CA GLU A 21 24.62 13.74 19.95
C GLU A 21 25.35 12.98 18.82
N GLY A 22 26.49 12.35 19.13
CA GLY A 22 27.18 11.46 18.19
C GLY A 22 26.38 10.22 17.79
N ARG A 23 25.60 9.64 18.71
CA ARG A 23 24.65 8.55 18.40
C ARG A 23 23.49 9.05 17.54
N ARG A 24 22.84 10.15 17.93
CA ARG A 24 21.73 10.78 17.22
C ARG A 24 22.09 11.15 15.78
N ARG A 25 23.29 11.71 15.57
CA ARG A 25 23.81 12.02 14.22
C ARG A 25 23.99 10.75 13.38
N ARG A 26 24.57 9.69 13.94
CA ARG A 26 24.73 8.40 13.23
C ARG A 26 23.39 7.77 12.86
N GLU A 27 22.42 7.81 13.76
CA GLU A 27 21.06 7.31 13.51
C GLU A 27 20.36 8.13 12.41
N MET A 28 20.50 9.46 12.43
CA MET A 28 19.97 10.32 11.38
C MET A 28 20.60 10.02 10.02
N ILE A 29 21.94 9.89 9.96
CA ILE A 29 22.66 9.53 8.73
C ILE A 29 22.21 8.16 8.22
N ALA A 30 22.14 7.15 9.10
CA ALA A 30 21.68 5.80 8.74
C ALA A 30 20.22 5.80 8.24
N ARG A 31 19.33 6.57 8.86
CA ARG A 31 17.94 6.73 8.41
C ARG A 31 17.87 7.42 7.06
N ASN A 32 18.64 8.47 6.84
CA ASN A 32 18.69 9.17 5.56
C ASN A 32 19.25 8.26 4.45
N ALA A 33 20.28 7.47 4.75
CA ALA A 33 20.81 6.44 3.84
C ALA A 33 19.75 5.38 3.52
N SER A 34 19.01 4.88 4.51
CA SER A 34 17.92 3.93 4.29
C SER A 34 16.80 4.52 3.41
N ASN A 35 16.39 5.75 3.69
CA ASN A 35 15.35 6.44 2.93
C ASN A 35 15.76 6.72 1.48
N THR A 36 17.02 7.08 1.25
CA THR A 36 17.56 7.32 -0.10
C THR A 36 17.63 6.03 -0.90
N VAL A 37 18.08 4.92 -0.30
CA VAL A 37 18.03 3.60 -0.94
C VAL A 37 16.60 3.17 -1.26
N ALA A 38 15.66 3.35 -0.32
CA ALA A 38 14.25 3.02 -0.54
C ALA A 38 13.63 3.82 -1.69
N ALA A 39 13.92 5.12 -1.77
CA ALA A 39 13.46 5.97 -2.87
C ALA A 39 14.05 5.54 -4.23
N ALA A 40 15.34 5.18 -4.26
CA ALA A 40 15.98 4.67 -5.47
C ALA A 40 15.37 3.34 -5.94
N VAL A 41 15.11 2.42 -5.00
CA VAL A 41 14.43 1.15 -5.30
C VAL A 41 13.02 1.38 -5.84
N GLN A 42 12.25 2.26 -5.19
CA GLN A 42 10.89 2.59 -5.64
C GLN A 42 10.89 3.18 -7.05
N PHE A 43 11.83 4.08 -7.34
CA PHE A 43 12.00 4.65 -8.66
C PHE A 43 12.35 3.59 -9.69
N GLN A 44 13.23 2.64 -9.35
CA GLN A 44 13.60 1.54 -10.23
C GLN A 44 12.44 0.57 -10.48
N LEU A 45 11.65 0.25 -9.45
CA LEU A 45 10.44 -0.57 -9.57
C LEU A 45 9.39 0.11 -10.47
N SER A 46 9.23 1.44 -10.36
CA SER A 46 8.29 2.20 -11.21
C SER A 46 8.68 2.19 -12.70
N ARG A 47 9.96 1.96 -13.01
CA ARG A 47 10.47 1.84 -14.39
C ARG A 47 10.37 0.43 -14.95
N LEU A 48 10.07 -0.58 -14.12
CA LEU A 48 9.86 -1.91 -14.63
C LEU A 48 8.61 -1.90 -15.53
N PRO A 49 8.67 -2.54 -16.71
CA PRO A 49 7.53 -2.62 -17.59
C PRO A 49 6.37 -3.26 -16.84
N GLN A 50 5.27 -2.52 -16.73
CA GLN A 50 4.05 -3.03 -16.12
C GLN A 50 3.56 -4.19 -16.99
N VAL A 51 3.57 -5.40 -16.43
CA VAL A 51 3.06 -6.57 -17.14
C VAL A 51 1.55 -6.39 -17.33
N THR A 52 1.15 -5.98 -18.53
CA THR A 52 -0.25 -5.92 -18.90
C THR A 52 -0.75 -7.36 -19.04
N ARG A 53 -1.59 -7.80 -18.10
CA ARG A 53 -2.23 -9.11 -18.18
C ARG A 53 -3.20 -9.10 -19.37
N SER A 54 -2.89 -9.86 -20.42
CA SER A 54 -3.84 -10.10 -21.50
C SER A 54 -4.85 -11.16 -21.05
N CYS A 55 -6.15 -10.88 -21.25
CA CYS A 55 -7.16 -11.92 -21.12
C CYS A 55 -6.98 -12.91 -22.27
N TRP A 56 -6.55 -14.13 -21.95
CA TRP A 56 -6.38 -15.22 -22.93
C TRP A 56 -7.71 -15.72 -23.50
N MET A 57 -8.84 -15.30 -22.93
CA MET A 57 -10.14 -15.69 -23.41
C MET A 57 -10.60 -14.75 -24.52
N ARG A 58 -11.16 -15.32 -25.60
CA ARG A 58 -11.90 -14.55 -26.60
C ARG A 58 -13.06 -13.81 -25.92
N VAL A 59 -13.32 -12.57 -26.36
CA VAL A 59 -14.50 -11.81 -25.93
C VAL A 59 -15.74 -12.69 -26.14
N ARG A 60 -16.46 -12.96 -25.04
CA ARG A 60 -17.69 -13.74 -25.07
C ARG A 60 -18.82 -12.85 -25.61
N SER A 61 -19.69 -13.44 -26.44
CA SER A 61 -20.87 -12.74 -26.91
C SER A 61 -21.77 -12.39 -25.72
N LYS A 62 -22.20 -11.14 -25.64
CA LYS A 62 -23.21 -10.67 -24.68
C LYS A 62 -24.63 -10.73 -25.24
N ASP A 63 -24.79 -11.11 -26.50
CA ASP A 63 -26.04 -10.99 -27.24
C ASP A 63 -27.20 -11.75 -26.58
N TRP A 64 -26.94 -12.97 -26.11
CA TRP A 64 -27.94 -13.76 -25.37
C TRP A 64 -28.38 -13.06 -24.08
N TRP A 65 -27.45 -12.49 -23.32
CA TRP A 65 -27.77 -11.76 -22.09
C TRP A 65 -28.57 -10.49 -22.38
N GLU A 66 -28.18 -9.72 -23.39
CA GLU A 66 -28.77 -8.42 -23.71
C GLU A 66 -30.13 -8.54 -24.39
N ARG A 67 -30.30 -9.49 -25.31
CA ARG A 67 -31.52 -9.59 -26.14
C ARG A 67 -32.56 -10.56 -25.58
N VAL A 68 -32.12 -11.61 -24.89
CA VAL A 68 -33.01 -12.65 -24.36
C VAL A 68 -33.19 -12.40 -22.86
N VAL A 69 -32.13 -12.56 -22.06
CA VAL A 69 -32.25 -12.54 -20.60
C VAL A 69 -32.77 -11.20 -20.07
N MET A 70 -32.20 -10.08 -20.53
CA MET A 70 -32.63 -8.75 -20.08
C MET A 70 -34.01 -8.32 -20.58
N LYS A 71 -34.52 -8.95 -21.65
CA LYS A 71 -35.78 -8.54 -22.28
C LYS A 71 -36.95 -9.43 -21.85
N GLU A 72 -36.70 -10.72 -21.70
CA GLU A 72 -37.75 -11.73 -21.51
C GLU A 72 -38.00 -12.05 -20.04
N PHE A 73 -36.98 -11.92 -19.17
CA PHE A 73 -37.11 -12.31 -17.76
C PHE A 73 -37.54 -11.13 -16.91
N SER A 74 -38.65 -11.32 -16.19
CA SER A 74 -39.07 -10.42 -15.11
C SER A 74 -38.23 -10.63 -13.84
N ASP A 75 -38.23 -9.67 -12.92
CA ASP A 75 -37.49 -9.77 -11.65
C ASP A 75 -37.79 -11.04 -10.81
N PRO A 76 -39.04 -11.52 -10.67
CA PRO A 76 -39.28 -12.77 -9.94
C PRO A 76 -38.69 -13.99 -10.67
N GLU A 77 -38.83 -14.07 -11.99
CA GLU A 77 -38.24 -15.14 -12.82
C GLU A 77 -36.70 -15.10 -12.78
N TRP A 78 -36.13 -13.90 -12.66
CA TRP A 78 -34.69 -13.70 -12.49
C TRP A 78 -34.19 -14.33 -11.20
N LYS A 79 -34.92 -14.11 -10.11
CA LYS A 79 -34.58 -14.64 -8.79
C LYS A 79 -34.70 -16.17 -8.74
N GLU A 80 -35.66 -16.74 -9.46
CA GLU A 80 -35.80 -18.18 -9.60
C GLU A 80 -34.70 -18.79 -10.48
N SER A 81 -34.47 -18.22 -11.66
CA SER A 81 -33.56 -18.75 -12.69
C SER A 81 -32.08 -18.53 -12.36
N PHE A 82 -31.72 -17.35 -11.87
CA PHE A 82 -30.33 -16.93 -11.67
C PHE A 82 -29.95 -16.77 -10.19
N ARG A 83 -30.88 -17.01 -9.27
CA ARG A 83 -30.67 -16.94 -7.81
C ARG A 83 -30.17 -15.58 -7.31
N MET A 84 -30.42 -14.53 -8.09
CA MET A 84 -30.11 -13.14 -7.75
C MET A 84 -31.14 -12.20 -8.37
N THR A 85 -31.18 -10.95 -7.94
CA THR A 85 -32.01 -9.93 -8.60
C THR A 85 -31.31 -9.39 -9.83
N ARG A 86 -32.08 -8.88 -10.79
CA ARG A 86 -31.56 -8.16 -11.96
C ARG A 86 -30.65 -6.99 -11.57
N SER A 87 -31.00 -6.27 -10.52
CA SER A 87 -30.19 -5.18 -9.98
C SER A 87 -28.81 -5.65 -9.52
N SER A 88 -28.71 -6.79 -8.84
CA SER A 88 -27.42 -7.34 -8.41
C SER A 88 -26.57 -7.76 -9.61
N PHE A 89 -27.19 -8.35 -10.65
CA PHE A 89 -26.49 -8.72 -11.88
C PHE A 89 -25.82 -7.51 -12.54
N HIS A 90 -26.54 -6.39 -12.71
CA HIS A 90 -26.00 -5.15 -13.29
C HIS A 90 -24.87 -4.50 -12.47
N LYS A 91 -24.71 -4.84 -11.18
CA LYS A 91 -23.57 -4.37 -10.38
C LYS A 91 -22.32 -5.21 -10.61
N LEU A 92 -22.48 -6.46 -11.06
CA LEU A 92 -21.39 -7.42 -11.25
C LEU A 92 -20.85 -7.44 -12.68
N CYS A 93 -21.71 -7.15 -13.67
CA CYS A 93 -21.43 -7.32 -15.11
C CYS A 93 -21.88 -6.09 -15.90
#